data_AF-A0A8D8F919-F1
#
_entry.id   AF-A0A8D8F919-F1
#
_cell.length_a   1.000
_cell.length_b   1.000
_cell.length_c   1.000
_cell.angle_alpha   90.00
_cell.angle_beta   90.00
_cell.angle_gamma   90.00
#
_symmetry.space_group_name_H-M   'P 1'
#
loop_
_entity.id
_entity.type
_entity.pdbx_description
1 polymer ?
#
loop_
_entity_poly.entity_id
_entity_poly.type
_entity_poly.pdbx_seq_one_letter_code
_entity_poly.pdbx_strand_id
1 'polypeptide(L)'
;MGTRPNSVLLLLVLIVSILLGTDAGVLDNRIDQCNLPDALVQEIRGYQPIVNKIVQRIVGGEFAGKTWDSLAELVDTFGARLAGTDQLERTIDWVLEQMGRDGLENVHTEEASVPHWVRGFESAQLVAPFKKNLAVLGLGTSVGTPRGGIIADVIAVE
;
A
#
# COMPACT_ATOMS: atom_id res chain seq x y z
N MET A 1 10.63 37.64 -57.66
CA MET A 1 9.19 37.94 -57.49
C MET A 1 8.63 36.91 -56.52
N GLY A 2 8.60 37.24 -55.23
CA GLY A 2 8.16 36.32 -54.18
C GLY A 2 6.64 36.24 -54.13
N THR A 3 6.09 35.06 -54.39
CA THR A 3 4.69 34.76 -54.16
C THR A 3 4.45 34.69 -52.65
N ARG A 4 3.66 35.62 -52.11
CA ARG A 4 3.24 35.57 -50.71
C ARG A 4 2.41 34.29 -50.51
N PRO A 5 2.72 33.44 -49.52
CA PRO A 5 1.90 32.27 -49.26
C PRO A 5 0.48 32.71 -48.90
N ASN A 6 -0.53 32.12 -49.55
CA ASN A 6 -1.94 32.44 -49.32
C ASN A 6 -2.30 32.20 -47.84
N SER A 7 -2.64 33.27 -47.11
CA SER A 7 -2.97 33.21 -45.67
C SER A 7 -4.10 32.23 -45.33
N VAL A 8 -4.98 31.92 -46.28
CA VAL A 8 -6.06 30.93 -46.12
C VAL A 8 -5.52 29.50 -46.02
N LEU A 9 -4.47 29.18 -46.78
CA LEU A 9 -3.83 27.86 -46.74
C LEU A 9 -3.08 27.66 -45.42
N LEU A 10 -2.43 28.72 -44.91
CA LEU A 10 -1.77 28.69 -43.61
C LEU A 10 -2.77 28.49 -42.46
N LEU A 11 -3.95 29.13 -42.54
CA LEU A 11 -5.01 29.00 -41.53
C LEU A 11 -5.64 27.60 -41.54
N LEU A 12 -5.86 27.01 -42.71
CA LEU A 12 -6.40 25.65 -42.85
C LEU A 12 -5.43 24.58 -42.31
N VAL A 13 -4.12 24.73 -42.55
CA VAL A 13 -3.10 23.82 -41.99
C VAL A 13 -3.03 23.94 -40.47
N LEU A 14 -3.16 25.15 -39.92
CA LEU A 14 -3.22 25.38 -38.48
C LEU A 14 -4.47 24.76 -37.84
N ILE A 15 -5.65 24.90 -38.48
CA ILE A 15 -6.91 24.30 -37.99
C ILE A 15 -6.86 22.77 -38.04
N VAL A 16 -6.29 22.16 -39.09
CA VAL A 16 -6.12 20.69 -39.20
C VAL A 16 -5.14 20.17 -38.13
N SER A 17 -4.10 20.95 -37.81
CA SER A 17 -3.13 20.60 -36.75
C SER A 17 -3.73 20.70 -35.35
N ILE A 18 -4.72 21.58 -35.13
CA ILE A 18 -5.45 21.71 -33.85
C ILE A 18 -6.53 20.62 -33.70
N LEU A 19 -7.11 20.12 -34.81
CA LEU A 19 -8.11 19.04 -34.80
C LEU A 19 -7.49 17.64 -34.64
N LEU A 20 -6.23 17.46 -35.02
CA LEU A 20 -5.45 16.26 -34.74
C LEU A 20 -4.73 16.42 -33.40
N GLY A 21 -5.52 16.42 -32.31
CA GLY A 21 -4.97 16.38 -30.97
C GLY A 21 -3.97 15.23 -30.83
N THR A 22 -2.73 15.55 -30.49
CA THR A 22 -1.74 14.54 -30.11
C THR A 22 -2.13 14.01 -28.74
N ASP A 23 -2.73 12.83 -28.72
CA ASP A 23 -2.95 12.10 -27.48
C ASP A 23 -1.58 11.64 -26.97
N ALA A 24 -1.05 12.36 -25.98
CA ALA A 24 0.12 11.92 -25.23
C ALA A 24 -0.35 10.82 -24.26
N GLY A 25 -0.62 9.64 -24.82
CA GLY A 25 -0.96 8.46 -24.04
C GLY A 25 0.18 8.15 -23.07
N VAL A 26 -0.10 8.27 -21.78
CA VAL A 26 0.71 7.63 -20.74
C VAL A 26 0.59 6.13 -20.97
N LEU A 27 1.70 5.41 -21.10
CA LEU A 27 1.69 3.94 -21.09
C LEU A 27 1.26 3.48 -19.69
N ASP A 28 -0.04 3.31 -19.50
CA ASP A 28 -0.59 2.62 -18.34
C ASP A 28 -0.48 1.11 -18.61
N ASN A 29 0.23 0.38 -17.73
CA ASN A 29 0.30 -1.08 -17.78
C ASN A 29 -0.97 -1.74 -17.22
N ARG A 30 -2.00 -0.96 -16.88
CA ARG A 30 -3.31 -1.50 -16.54
C ARG A 30 -3.89 -2.22 -17.75
N ILE A 31 -4.24 -3.48 -17.54
CA ILE A 31 -5.09 -4.21 -18.47
C ILE A 31 -6.51 -3.67 -18.28
N ASP A 32 -6.83 -2.59 -19.01
CA ASP A 32 -8.14 -1.92 -18.96
C ASP A 32 -9.21 -2.67 -19.79
N GLN A 33 -8.81 -3.69 -20.55
CA GLN A 33 -9.72 -4.50 -21.34
C GLN A 33 -9.87 -5.90 -20.73
N CYS A 34 -10.93 -6.09 -19.96
CA CYS A 34 -11.43 -7.42 -19.61
C CYS A 34 -12.09 -8.07 -20.83
N ASN A 35 -11.29 -8.54 -21.80
CA ASN A 35 -11.79 -9.33 -22.93
C ASN A 35 -11.52 -10.82 -22.69
N LEU A 36 -12.42 -11.48 -21.96
CA LEU A 36 -12.37 -12.91 -21.73
C LEU A 36 -13.19 -13.66 -22.80
N PRO A 37 -12.74 -14.84 -23.27
CA PRO A 37 -13.54 -15.66 -24.17
C PRO A 37 -14.90 -16.01 -23.56
N ASP A 38 -15.96 -15.99 -24.38
CA ASP A 38 -17.33 -16.25 -23.91
C ASP A 38 -17.47 -17.57 -23.15
N ALA A 39 -16.76 -18.61 -23.59
CA ALA A 39 -16.76 -19.91 -22.92
C ALA A 39 -16.28 -19.81 -21.47
N LEU A 40 -15.21 -19.05 -21.23
CA LEU A 40 -14.65 -18.83 -19.89
C LEU A 40 -15.60 -17.97 -19.04
N VAL A 41 -16.27 -16.98 -19.64
CA VAL A 41 -17.28 -16.17 -18.95
C VAL A 41 -18.45 -17.04 -18.48
N GLN A 42 -18.92 -17.98 -19.29
CA GLN A 42 -19.99 -18.89 -18.90
C GLN A 42 -19.58 -19.85 -17.79
N GLU A 43 -18.35 -20.37 -17.84
CA GLU A 43 -17.79 -21.19 -16.78
C GLU A 43 -17.74 -20.42 -15.44
N ILE A 44 -17.19 -19.20 -15.45
CA ILE A 44 -17.11 -18.33 -14.26
C ILE A 44 -18.51 -18.07 -13.68
N ARG A 45 -19.50 -17.75 -14.52
CA ARG A 45 -20.89 -17.54 -14.10
C ARG A 45 -21.51 -18.80 -13.50
N GLY A 46 -21.09 -19.99 -13.93
CA GLY A 46 -21.52 -21.27 -13.37
C GLY A 46 -21.21 -21.41 -11.87
N TYR A 47 -20.15 -20.76 -11.37
CA TYR A 47 -19.78 -20.78 -9.95
C TYR A 47 -20.63 -19.84 -9.07
N GLN A 48 -21.50 -19.01 -9.65
CA GLN A 48 -22.28 -18.00 -8.91
C GLN A 48 -23.05 -18.58 -7.70
N PRO A 49 -23.69 -19.77 -7.76
CA PRO A 49 -24.37 -20.34 -6.61
C PRO A 49 -23.43 -20.64 -5.44
N ILE A 50 -22.22 -21.11 -5.72
CA ILE A 50 -21.19 -21.40 -4.71
C ILE A 50 -20.68 -20.11 -4.10
N VAL A 51 -20.39 -19.10 -4.94
CA VAL A 51 -19.98 -17.77 -4.49
C VAL A 51 -21.03 -17.17 -3.56
N ASN A 52 -22.30 -17.20 -3.95
CA ASN A 52 -23.41 -16.69 -3.14
C ASN A 52 -23.51 -17.42 -1.80
N LYS A 53 -23.30 -18.74 -1.78
CA LYS A 53 -23.29 -19.52 -0.53
C LYS A 53 -22.16 -19.09 0.40
N ILE A 54 -20.95 -18.89 -0.12
CA ILE A 54 -19.80 -18.42 0.65
C ILE A 54 -20.06 -17.02 1.20
N VAL A 55 -20.46 -16.08 0.33
CA VAL A 55 -20.77 -14.70 0.71
C VAL A 55 -21.85 -14.67 1.79
N GLN A 56 -22.92 -15.45 1.63
CA GLN A 56 -24.00 -15.50 2.62
C GLN A 56 -23.50 -15.98 3.98
N ARG A 57 -22.60 -16.97 4.02
CA ARG A 57 -22.05 -17.50 5.27
C ARG A 57 -21.16 -16.47 6.00
N ILE A 58 -20.44 -15.64 5.24
CA ILE A 58 -19.54 -14.59 5.75
C ILE A 58 -20.30 -13.33 6.17
N VAL A 59 -21.23 -12.85 5.35
CA VAL A 59 -21.86 -11.54 5.56
C VAL A 59 -23.10 -11.63 6.44
N GLY A 60 -23.91 -12.67 6.29
CA GLY A 60 -25.20 -12.79 6.97
C GLY A 60 -25.42 -14.12 7.68
N GLY A 61 -24.34 -14.90 7.85
CA GLY A 61 -24.39 -16.25 8.41
C GLY A 61 -23.49 -16.39 9.62
N GLU A 62 -23.03 -17.62 9.83
CA GLU A 62 -22.21 -18.06 10.95
C GLU A 62 -20.94 -17.22 11.19
N PHE A 63 -20.37 -16.63 10.13
CA PHE A 63 -19.12 -15.85 10.21
C PHE A 63 -19.34 -14.33 10.20
N ALA A 64 -20.60 -13.86 10.23
CA ALA A 64 -20.90 -12.44 10.27
C ALA A 64 -20.26 -11.78 11.49
N GLY A 65 -19.47 -10.72 11.28
CA GLY A 65 -18.78 -9.97 12.33
C GLY A 65 -17.48 -10.60 12.85
N LYS A 66 -17.27 -11.91 12.67
CA LYS A 66 -16.10 -12.64 13.19
C LYS A 66 -14.76 -12.01 12.80
N THR A 67 -14.60 -11.60 11.54
CA THR A 67 -13.36 -10.97 11.08
C THR A 67 -13.04 -9.67 11.83
N TRP A 68 -14.06 -8.87 12.13
CA TRP A 68 -13.89 -7.65 12.90
C TRP A 68 -13.52 -7.96 14.34
N ASP A 69 -14.23 -8.90 14.97
CA ASP A 69 -13.99 -9.28 16.37
C ASP A 69 -12.58 -9.86 16.55
N SER A 70 -12.15 -10.76 15.67
CA SER A 70 -10.80 -11.33 15.69
C SER A 70 -9.72 -10.27 15.44
N LEU A 71 -9.96 -9.32 14.53
CA LEU A 71 -9.04 -8.21 14.29
C LEU A 71 -8.95 -7.32 15.53
N ALA A 72 -10.08 -6.97 16.14
CA ALA A 72 -10.16 -6.16 17.35
C ALA A 72 -9.38 -6.81 18.49
N GLU A 73 -9.62 -8.11 18.76
CA GLU A 73 -8.89 -8.85 19.79
C GLU A 73 -7.38 -8.86 19.52
N LEU A 74 -6.96 -9.09 18.27
CA LEU A 74 -5.56 -9.07 17.86
C LEU A 74 -4.91 -7.69 18.07
N VAL A 75 -5.58 -6.60 17.67
CA VAL A 75 -4.99 -5.25 17.78
C VAL A 75 -4.98 -4.75 19.22
N ASP A 76 -6.06 -4.99 19.98
CA ASP A 76 -6.23 -4.48 21.33
C ASP A 76 -5.42 -5.28 22.36
N THR A 77 -5.21 -6.59 22.14
CA THR A 77 -4.41 -7.43 23.04
C THR A 77 -2.91 -7.22 22.81
N PHE A 78 -2.47 -7.10 21.54
CA PHE A 78 -1.05 -7.15 21.22
C PHE A 78 -0.42 -5.82 20.77
N GLY A 79 -1.18 -4.87 20.22
CA GLY A 79 -0.63 -3.58 19.78
C GLY A 79 0.47 -3.68 18.71
N ALA A 80 1.60 -2.97 18.90
CA ALA A 80 2.68 -2.89 17.91
C ALA A 80 3.52 -4.17 17.85
N ARG A 81 3.71 -4.72 16.64
CA ARG A 81 4.34 -6.04 16.40
C ARG A 81 5.41 -5.97 15.32
N LEU A 82 6.44 -5.15 15.56
CA LEU A 82 7.57 -5.05 14.63
C LEU A 82 8.34 -6.38 14.57
N ALA A 83 8.95 -6.67 13.41
CA ALA A 83 9.76 -7.87 13.21
C ALA A 83 10.84 -8.05 14.29
N GLY A 84 10.94 -9.27 14.83
CA GLY A 84 11.90 -9.66 15.87
C GLY A 84 11.59 -9.09 17.26
N THR A 85 10.40 -8.56 17.50
CA THR A 85 9.97 -8.15 18.86
C THR A 85 9.27 -9.30 19.58
N ASP A 86 9.45 -9.41 20.89
CA ASP A 86 8.74 -10.42 21.71
C ASP A 86 7.21 -10.33 21.58
N GLN A 87 6.70 -9.13 21.28
CA GLN A 87 5.27 -8.91 21.06
C GLN A 87 4.77 -9.58 19.79
N LEU A 88 5.56 -9.56 18.72
CA LEU A 88 5.25 -10.30 17.49
C LEU A 88 5.26 -11.81 17.76
N GLU A 89 6.28 -12.33 18.45
CA GLU A 89 6.38 -13.77 18.77
C GLU A 89 5.16 -14.26 19.56
N ARG A 90 4.76 -13.55 20.62
CA ARG A 90 3.54 -13.87 21.39
C ARG A 90 2.27 -13.83 20.53
N THR A 91 2.24 -12.94 19.54
CA THR A 91 1.10 -12.85 18.61
C THR A 91 1.07 -14.04 17.67
N ILE A 92 2.22 -14.49 17.16
CA ILE A 92 2.32 -15.68 16.32
C ILE A 92 1.78 -16.90 17.07
N ASP A 93 2.23 -17.12 18.30
CA ASP A 93 1.75 -18.23 19.14
C ASP A 93 0.22 -18.19 19.32
N TRP A 94 -0.32 -17.01 19.60
CA TRP A 94 -1.77 -16.82 19.73
C TRP A 94 -2.51 -17.10 18.43
N VAL A 95 -2.00 -16.63 17.27
CA VAL A 95 -2.63 -16.89 15.96
C VAL A 95 -2.65 -18.38 15.65
N LEU A 96 -1.57 -19.11 15.94
CA LEU A 96 -1.54 -20.58 15.76
C LEU A 96 -2.61 -21.26 16.62
N GLU A 97 -2.77 -20.83 17.87
CA GLU A 97 -3.80 -21.36 18.76
C GLU A 97 -5.22 -21.07 18.23
N GLN A 98 -5.49 -19.83 17.79
CA GLN A 98 -6.80 -19.48 17.23
C GLN A 98 -7.09 -20.26 15.96
N MET A 99 -6.12 -20.40 15.05
CA MET A 99 -6.29 -21.20 13.84
C MET A 99 -6.58 -22.67 14.16
N GLY A 100 -5.93 -23.22 15.19
CA GLY A 100 -6.22 -24.56 15.69
C GLY A 100 -7.63 -24.69 16.26
N ARG A 101 -8.10 -23.70 17.03
CA ARG A 101 -9.48 -23.66 17.58
C ARG A 101 -10.54 -23.54 16.48
N ASP A 102 -10.23 -22.82 15.41
CA ASP A 102 -11.09 -22.69 14.23
C ASP A 102 -11.14 -23.98 13.37
N GLY A 103 -10.35 -25.00 13.72
CA GLY A 103 -10.34 -26.30 13.05
C GLY A 103 -9.61 -26.29 11.70
N LEU A 104 -8.70 -25.34 11.48
CA LEU A 104 -7.87 -25.30 10.28
C LEU A 104 -6.88 -26.47 10.27
N GLU A 105 -6.66 -27.03 9.08
CA GLU A 105 -5.71 -28.11 8.87
C GLU A 105 -4.30 -27.56 8.61
N ASN A 106 -3.27 -28.32 9.00
CA ASN A 106 -1.86 -28.00 8.72
C ASN A 106 -1.39 -26.63 9.26
N VAL A 107 -1.79 -26.25 10.47
CA VAL A 107 -1.33 -25.01 11.13
C VAL A 107 0.09 -25.18 11.67
N HIS A 108 1.04 -24.38 11.17
CA HIS A 108 2.44 -24.39 11.58
C HIS A 108 3.12 -23.05 11.24
N THR A 109 4.32 -22.84 11.79
CA THR A 109 5.18 -21.69 11.45
C THR A 109 6.22 -22.08 10.40
N GLU A 110 6.70 -21.07 9.67
CA GLU A 110 7.87 -21.17 8.80
C GLU A 110 8.94 -20.20 9.28
N GLU A 111 10.19 -20.65 9.30
CA GLU A 111 11.33 -19.84 9.72
C GLU A 111 11.64 -18.75 8.68
N ALA A 112 11.71 -17.49 9.13
CA ALA A 112 12.03 -16.35 8.29
C ALA A 112 13.16 -15.50 8.91
N SER A 113 14.24 -15.31 8.16
CA SER A 113 15.33 -14.43 8.58
C SER A 113 14.96 -12.97 8.30
N VAL A 114 14.84 -12.17 9.37
CA VAL A 114 14.46 -10.75 9.29
C VAL A 114 15.48 -9.85 10.00
N PRO A 115 15.70 -8.62 9.51
CA PRO A 115 16.53 -7.66 10.23
C PRO A 115 15.83 -7.23 11.53
N HIS A 116 16.58 -7.23 12.63
CA HIS A 116 16.08 -6.76 13.92
C HIS A 116 16.52 -5.32 14.18
N TRP A 117 15.58 -4.38 14.02
CA TRP A 117 15.81 -2.96 14.31
C TRP A 117 15.02 -2.55 15.56
N VAL A 118 15.73 -2.02 16.55
CA VAL A 118 15.15 -1.51 17.80
C VAL A 118 15.21 0.01 17.79
N ARG A 119 14.05 0.63 17.96
CA ARG A 119 13.93 2.09 18.05
C ARG A 119 14.62 2.58 19.34
N GLY A 120 15.54 3.52 19.19
CA GLY A 120 16.19 4.22 20.30
C GLY A 120 15.47 5.50 20.71
N PHE A 121 16.13 6.32 21.53
CA PHE A 121 15.66 7.67 21.83
C PHE A 121 15.88 8.59 20.63
N GLU A 122 14.88 9.43 20.33
CA GLU A 122 14.93 10.35 19.22
C GLU A 122 14.33 11.71 19.59
N SER A 123 14.98 12.77 19.10
CA SER A 123 14.52 14.14 19.28
C SER A 123 15.15 15.03 18.21
N ALA A 124 14.41 16.03 17.74
CA ALA A 124 14.94 17.06 16.86
C ALA A 124 14.49 18.43 17.36
N GLN A 125 15.38 19.42 17.26
CA GLN A 125 15.11 20.80 17.62
C GLN A 125 15.69 21.72 16.55
N LEU A 126 14.88 22.63 16.04
CA LEU A 126 15.37 23.81 15.34
C LEU A 126 16.06 24.71 16.36
N VAL A 127 17.37 24.97 16.17
CA VAL A 127 18.16 25.77 17.11
C VAL A 127 18.28 27.25 16.69
N ALA A 128 18.12 27.53 15.40
CA ALA A 128 18.14 28.86 14.80
C ALA A 128 17.19 28.90 13.58
N PRO A 129 16.60 30.06 13.21
CA PRO A 129 16.78 31.38 13.84
C PRO A 129 16.05 31.54 15.19
N PHE A 130 15.17 30.60 15.54
CA PHE A 130 14.53 30.52 16.85
C PHE A 130 14.47 29.06 17.31
N LYS A 131 14.30 28.85 18.61
CA LYS A 131 14.23 27.51 19.19
C LYS A 131 12.83 26.91 19.02
N LYS A 132 12.74 25.73 18.42
CA LYS A 132 11.48 24.98 18.31
C LYS A 132 11.73 23.47 18.30
N ASN A 133 11.04 22.73 19.17
CA ASN A 133 11.03 21.28 19.11
C ASN A 133 10.28 20.81 17.87
N LEU A 134 10.83 19.84 17.16
CA LEU A 134 10.25 19.25 15.97
C LEU A 134 9.72 17.86 16.31
N ALA A 135 8.48 17.57 15.89
CA ALA A 135 7.99 16.21 15.89
C ALA A 135 8.78 15.44 14.83
N VAL A 136 9.52 14.44 15.26
CA VAL A 136 10.33 13.59 14.40
C VAL A 136 10.02 12.13 14.73
N LEU A 137 10.09 11.30 13.70
CA LEU A 137 10.08 9.85 13.82
C LEU A 137 11.22 9.33 12.96
N GLY A 138 12.14 8.60 13.57
CA GLY A 138 13.23 7.96 12.90
C GLY A 138 12.70 6.94 11.91
N LEU A 139 13.25 7.00 10.70
CA LEU A 139 12.96 6.03 9.66
C LEU A 139 13.48 4.66 10.10
N GLY A 140 12.72 3.60 9.84
CA GLY A 140 13.17 2.24 10.11
C GLY A 140 14.53 1.99 9.46
N THR A 141 15.41 1.27 10.15
CA THR A 141 16.81 1.01 9.78
C THR A 141 17.80 2.17 9.94
N SER A 142 17.35 3.36 10.36
CA SER A 142 18.28 4.46 10.68
C SER A 142 19.22 4.08 11.83
N VAL A 143 20.47 4.51 11.73
CA VAL A 143 21.47 4.37 12.80
C VAL A 143 21.35 5.50 13.83
N GLY A 144 21.79 5.24 15.05
CA GLY A 144 21.85 6.25 16.10
C GLY A 144 22.86 7.36 15.79
N THR A 145 22.58 8.57 16.26
CA THR A 145 23.55 9.67 16.22
C THR A 145 24.67 9.46 17.24
N PRO A 146 25.86 10.07 17.05
CA PRO A 146 26.93 10.02 18.03
C PRO A 146 26.50 10.54 19.41
N ARG A 147 27.23 10.14 20.46
CA ARG A 147 27.03 10.69 21.80
C ARG A 147 27.18 12.21 21.75
N GLY A 148 26.13 12.93 22.14
CA GLY A 148 26.06 14.40 22.08
C GLY A 148 25.18 14.94 20.94
N GLY A 149 24.69 14.08 20.04
CA GLY A 149 23.82 14.48 18.93
C GLY A 149 24.58 15.12 17.77
N ILE A 150 23.82 15.64 16.80
CA ILE A 150 24.34 16.31 15.61
C ILE A 150 23.64 17.68 15.51
N ILE A 151 24.41 18.74 15.30
CA ILE A 151 23.91 20.09 14.95
C ILE A 151 24.49 20.42 13.59
N ALA A 152 23.63 20.72 12.62
CA ALA A 152 24.03 21.02 11.25
C ALA A 152 23.02 21.97 10.59
N ASP A 153 23.48 22.66 9.55
CA ASP A 153 22.60 23.41 8.65
C ASP A 153 21.76 22.44 7.80
N VAL A 154 20.53 22.85 7.49
CA VAL A 154 19.59 22.06 6.67
C VAL A 154 19.40 22.73 5.32
N ILE A 155 19.25 21.92 4.27
CA ILE A 155 18.95 22.38 2.92
C ILE A 155 17.59 21.80 2.53
N ALA A 156 16.66 22.65 2.12
CA ALA A 156 15.41 22.21 1.53
C ALA A 156 15.68 21.69 0.11
N VAL A 157 15.19 20.50 -0.19
CA VAL A 157 15.31 19.86 -1.51
C VAL A 157 13.89 19.67 -2.05
N GLU A 158 13.69 20.07 -3.31
CA GLU A 158 12.43 19.92 -4.07
C GLU A 158 12.58 18.87 -5.17
#